data_AF-W7TEF6-F1
#
_entry.id   AF-W7TEF6-F1
#
_cell.length_a   1.000
_cell.length_b   1.000
_cell.length_c   1.000
_cell.angle_alpha   90.00
_cell.angle_beta   90.00
_cell.angle_gamma   90.00
#
_symmetry.space_group_name_H-M   'P 1'
#
loop_
_entity.id
_entity.type
_entity.pdbx_description
1 polymer ?
#
loop_
_entity_poly.entity_id
_entity_poly.type
_entity_poly.pdbx_seq_one_letter_code
_entity_poly.pdbx_strand_id
1 'polypeptide(L)' 'MPTAPPPGIVAGMSEAGTPTVRVELALVPNAVPIQGWARNAVGAEHAFTGWLELLQILDAARMTEPAADGETP' A
#
# COMPACT_ATOMS: atom_id res chain seq x y z
N MET A 1 -23.89 -5.95 -14.68
CA MET A 1 -22.58 -6.16 -15.32
C MET A 1 -21.53 -5.65 -14.35
N PRO A 2 -20.53 -6.44 -13.90
CA PRO A 2 -19.49 -5.91 -13.03
C PRO A 2 -18.50 -5.11 -13.88
N THR A 3 -18.45 -3.80 -13.65
CA THR A 3 -17.49 -2.89 -14.25
C THR A 3 -16.11 -3.22 -13.70
N ALA A 4 -15.16 -3.57 -14.57
CA ALA A 4 -13.78 -3.81 -14.18
C ALA A 4 -13.20 -2.56 -13.49
N PRO A 5 -12.45 -2.71 -12.39
CA PRO A 5 -11.80 -1.56 -11.75
C PRO A 5 -10.80 -0.91 -12.72
N PRO A 6 -10.64 0.43 -12.67
CA PRO A 6 -9.69 1.12 -13.53
C PRO A 6 -8.25 0.60 -13.28
N PRO A 7 -7.36 0.66 -14.27
CA PRO A 7 -5.99 0.20 -14.12
C PRO A 7 -5.28 1.03 -13.05
N GLY A 8 -5.17 0.48 -11.84
CA GLY A 8 -4.41 1.08 -10.75
C GLY A 8 -2.92 1.04 -11.04
N ILE A 9 -2.21 2.11 -10.69
CA ILE A 9 -0.75 2.13 -10.72
C ILE A 9 -0.27 1.26 -9.56
N VAL A 10 0.22 0.06 -9.87
CA VAL A 10 0.89 -0.79 -8.88
C VAL A 10 2.30 -0.24 -8.71
N ALA A 11 2.49 0.63 -7.71
CA ALA A 11 3.82 1.06 -7.30
C ALA A 11 4.43 -0.04 -6.42
N GLY A 12 5.41 -0.78 -6.96
CA GLY A 12 6.24 -1.71 -6.21
C GLY A 12 7.70 -1.31 -6.35
N MET A 13 8.38 -0.97 -5.24
CA MET A 13 9.84 -0.91 -5.19
C MET A 13 10.36 -2.27 -4.76
N SER A 14 11.24 -2.86 -5.56
CA SER A 14 11.93 -4.11 -5.23
C SER A 14 13.43 -3.84 -5.10
N GLU A 15 13.97 -3.98 -3.88
CA GLU A 15 15.40 -4.11 -3.61
C GLU A 15 15.69 -5.57 -3.20
N ALA A 16 16.72 -6.17 -3.78
CA ALA A 16 17.08 -7.56 -3.51
C ALA A 16 17.53 -7.71 -2.04
N GLY A 17 16.78 -8.50 -1.26
CA GLY A 17 17.05 -8.76 0.16
C GLY A 17 16.17 -7.99 1.14
N THR A 18 15.32 -7.07 0.66
CA THR A 18 14.31 -6.41 1.50
C THR A 18 12.95 -7.01 1.18
N PRO A 19 12.17 -7.44 2.17
CA PRO A 19 10.84 -7.95 1.91
C PRO A 19 10.00 -6.86 1.23
N THR A 20 9.36 -7.25 0.13
CA THR A 20 8.67 -6.30 -0.77
C THR A 20 7.26 -6.09 -0.25
N VAL A 21 7.01 -4.95 0.38
CA VAL A 21 5.66 -4.55 0.82
C VAL A 21 4.84 -4.16 -0.41
N ARG A 22 3.76 -4.92 -0.69
CA ARG A 22 2.83 -4.60 -1.78
C ARG A 22 1.64 -3.82 -1.22
N VAL A 23 1.51 -2.57 -1.64
CA VAL A 23 0.34 -1.72 -1.36
C VAL A 23 -0.28 -1.29 -2.67
N GLU A 24 -1.58 -1.54 -2.83
CA GLU A 24 -2.35 -1.03 -3.98
C GLU A 24 -2.92 0.34 -3.61
N LEU A 25 -2.78 1.32 -4.51
CA LEU A 25 -3.23 2.70 -4.29
C LEU A 25 -4.29 3.10 -5.33
N ALA A 26 -5.42 3.59 -4.85
CA ALA A 26 -6.48 4.19 -5.66
C ALA A 26 -6.61 5.68 -5.30
N LEU A 27 -6.34 6.57 -6.25
CA LEU A 27 -6.37 8.02 -6.04
C LEU A 27 -7.64 8.64 -6.62
N VAL A 28 -8.17 9.64 -5.93
CA VAL A 28 -9.23 10.50 -6.44
C VAL A 28 -8.60 11.58 -7.32
N PRO A 29 -8.97 11.69 -8.61
CA PRO A 29 -8.39 12.66 -9.52
C PRO A 29 -8.75 14.09 -9.11
N ASN A 30 -7.79 15.01 -9.21
CA ASN A 30 -7.94 16.45 -8.92
C ASN A 30 -8.41 16.80 -7.49
N ALA A 31 -8.27 15.90 -6.52
CA ALA A 31 -8.57 16.19 -5.12
C ALA A 31 -7.47 17.05 -4.47
N VAL A 32 -7.88 18.13 -3.81
CA VAL A 32 -7.01 18.95 -2.95
C VAL A 32 -7.67 19.09 -1.58
N PRO A 33 -7.12 18.50 -0.50
CA PRO A 33 -5.91 17.67 -0.47
C PRO A 33 -6.08 16.33 -1.22
N ILE A 34 -4.97 15.63 -1.50
CA ILE A 34 -4.97 14.29 -2.11
C ILE A 34 -5.89 13.35 -1.31
N GLN A 35 -6.72 12.58 -1.99
CA GLN A 35 -7.62 11.62 -1.36
C GLN A 35 -7.50 10.28 -2.07
N GLY A 36 -7.72 9.20 -1.34
CA GLY A 36 -7.65 7.87 -1.91
C GLY A 36 -7.84 6.76 -0.90
N TRP A 37 -7.64 5.54 -1.39
CA TRP A 37 -7.67 4.33 -0.60
C TRP A 37 -6.40 3.53 -0.87
N ALA A 38 -5.87 2.90 0.17
CA ALA A 38 -4.73 2.02 0.13
C ALA A 38 -5.16 0.61 0.58
N ARG A 39 -4.68 -0.43 -0.11
CA ARG A 39 -4.94 -1.82 0.26
C ARG A 39 -3.63 -2.55 0.50
N ASN A 40 -3.51 -3.23 1.64
CA ASN A 40 -2.32 -3.99 2.00
C ASN A 40 -2.38 -5.44 1.47
N ALA A 41 -1.28 -6.19 1.65
CA ALA A 41 -1.16 -7.59 1.22
C ALA A 41 -2.14 -8.56 1.92
N VAL A 42 -2.64 -8.20 3.12
CA VAL A 42 -3.66 -8.96 3.87
C VAL A 42 -5.08 -8.64 3.36
N GLY A 43 -5.19 -7.69 2.43
CA GLY A 43 -6.45 -7.27 1.84
C GLY A 43 -7.20 -6.20 2.63
N ALA A 44 -6.63 -5.67 3.72
CA ALA A 44 -7.23 -4.59 4.50
C ALA A 44 -7.14 -3.26 3.76
N GLU A 45 -8.25 -2.54 3.74
CA GLU A 45 -8.42 -1.27 3.02
C GLU A 45 -8.41 -0.09 4.02
N HIS A 46 -7.64 0.94 3.70
CA HIS A 46 -7.51 2.16 4.49
C HIS A 46 -7.75 3.37 3.62
N ALA A 47 -8.71 4.22 4.02
CA ALA A 47 -8.89 5.51 3.39
C ALA A 47 -7.92 6.55 3.95
N PHE A 48 -7.48 7.47 3.10
CA PHE A 48 -6.61 8.57 3.49
C PHE A 48 -7.03 9.89 2.85
N THR A 49 -6.82 10.97 3.60
CA THR A 49 -6.97 12.35 3.16
C THR A 49 -5.68 13.10 3.45
N GLY A 50 -4.87 13.30 2.42
CA GLY A 50 -3.61 14.03 2.49
C GLY A 50 -2.37 13.12 2.44
N TRP A 51 -1.23 13.76 2.21
CA TRP A 51 0.07 13.07 2.11
C TRP A 51 0.51 12.43 3.43
N LEU A 52 0.23 13.08 4.55
CA LEU A 52 0.66 12.59 5.87
C LEU A 52 -0.01 11.25 6.21
N GLU A 53 -1.33 11.14 6.00
CA GLU A 53 -2.06 9.89 6.25
C GLU A 53 -1.58 8.76 5.34
N LEU A 54 -1.30 9.06 4.06
CA LEU A 54 -0.72 8.08 3.15
C LEU A 54 0.64 7.56 3.67
N LEU A 55 1.53 8.45 4.11
CA LEU A 55 2.84 8.05 4.65
C LEU A 55 2.70 7.18 5.90
N GLN A 56 1.76 7.48 6.79
CA GLN A 56 1.49 6.66 7.97
C GLN A 56 1.00 5.26 7.61
N ILE A 57 0.16 5.13 6.58
CA ILE A 57 -0.30 3.82 6.10
C ILE A 57 0.87 3.00 5.53
N LEU A 58 1.74 3.63 4.75
CA LEU A 58 2.91 2.97 4.17
C LEU A 58 3.92 2.56 5.27
N ASP A 59 4.11 3.39 6.28
CA ASP A 59 4.97 3.08 7.43
C ASP A 59 4.41 1.93 8.27
N ALA A 60 3.10 1.92 8.54
CA ALA A 60 2.44 0.81 9.24
C ALA A 60 2.52 -0.51 8.44
N ALA A 61 2.36 -0.44 7.11
CA ALA A 61 2.49 -1.61 6.24
C ALA A 61 3.91 -2.21 6.28
N ARG A 62 4.93 -1.37 6.48
CA ARG A 62 6.33 -1.79 6.68
C ARG A 62 6.55 -2.48 8.04
N MET A 63 5.81 -2.09 9.09
CA MET A 63 5.96 -2.68 10.43
C MET A 63 5.19 -4.00 10.63
N THR A 64 4.20 -4.29 9.78
CA THR A 64 3.26 -5.42 9.97
C THR A 64 3.76 -6.73 9.35
N GLU A 65 4.98 -6.77 8.82
CA GLU A 65 5.55 -8.03 8.33
C GLU A 65 5.86 -8.95 9.51
N PRO A 66 5.51 -10.26 9.43
CA PRO A 66 6.14 -11.22 10.32
C PRO A 66 7.64 -11.12 10.09
N ALA A 67 8.41 -10.96 11.17
CA ALA A 67 9.87 -11.10 11.11
C ALA A 67 10.18 -12.29 10.20
N ALA A 68 11.03 -12.09 9.20
CA ALA A 68 11.45 -13.16 8.32
C ALA A 68 11.98 -14.31 9.18
N ASP A 69 11.15 -15.34 9.40
CA ASP A 69 11.54 -16.56 10.08
C ASP A 69 12.43 -17.31 9.07
N GLY A 70 13.74 -17.20 9.25
CA GLY A 70 14.68 -17.70 8.26
C GLY A 70 16.16 -17.39 8.49
N GLU A 71 16.61 -17.12 9.71
CA GLU A 71 18.01 -17.39 10.07
C GLU A 71 18.03 -18.32 11.29
N THR A 72 17.78 -19.60 11.01
CA THR A 72 18.13 -20.73 11.89
C THR A 72 19.67 -20.85 12.03
N PRO A 73 20.15 -21.44 13.15
CA PRO A 73 21.26 -20.97 14.01
C PRO A 73 22.70 -21.10 13.48
#